data_AF-A0A800CJN8-F1
#
_entry.id   AF-A0A800CJN8-F1
#
_cell.length_a   1.000
_cell.length_b   1.000
_cell.length_c   1.000
_cell.angle_alpha   90.00
_cell.angle_beta   90.00
_cell.angle_gamma   90.00
#
_symmetry.space_group_name_H-M   'P 1'
#
loop_
_entity.id
_entity.type
_entity.pdbx_description
1 polymer ?
#
loop_
_entity_poly.entity_id
_entity_poly.type
_entity_poly.pdbx_seq_one_letter_code
_entity_poly.pdbx_strand_id
1 'polypeptide(L)'
;FFVVFREGFETVLFYQALMLESPPHWVLGGFVAGVLSTIAIAWALLKLGQRLPVNRFFAATGALLMLLALIFTGFGIRALQTAGLISATPVPGFPESPFLQLYLGLFPTWESLLAQAALMLLFVCGWLAIHWSARKKANTLAAEVC
;
A
#
# COMPACT_ATOMS: atom_id res chain seq x y z
N PHE A 1 11.27 -4.52 6.40
CA PHE A 1 12.45 -4.09 7.18
C PHE A 1 13.63 -3.69 6.29
N PHE A 2 14.04 -4.51 5.33
CA PHE A 2 15.14 -4.17 4.38
C PHE A 2 14.95 -2.83 3.64
N VAL A 3 13.73 -2.50 3.23
CA VAL A 3 13.44 -1.22 2.57
C VAL A 3 13.76 -0.03 3.50
N VAL A 4 13.28 -0.06 4.75
CA VAL A 4 13.54 1.02 5.72
C VAL A 4 15.04 1.15 6.01
N PHE A 5 15.75 0.02 6.14
CA PHE A 5 17.20 0.01 6.32
C PHE A 5 17.92 0.61 5.10
N ARG A 6 17.50 0.26 3.88
CA ARG A 6 18.06 0.80 2.63
C ARG A 6 17.92 2.32 2.56
N GLU A 7 16.72 2.86 2.82
CA GLU A 7 16.49 4.30 2.79
C GLU A 7 17.32 5.04 3.86
N GLY A 8 17.43 4.46 5.06
CA GLY A 8 18.29 4.99 6.12
C GLY A 8 19.77 4.99 5.74
N PHE A 9 20.23 3.92 5.08
CA PHE A 9 21.60 3.81 4.59
C PHE A 9 21.92 4.84 3.51
N GLU A 10 21.05 4.99 2.51
CA GLU A 10 21.19 6.00 1.45
C GLU A 10 21.27 7.42 2.04
N THR A 11 20.45 7.71 3.06
CA THR A 11 20.47 9.02 3.74
C THR A 11 21.79 9.28 4.46
N VAL A 12 22.32 8.29 5.19
CA VAL A 12 23.61 8.43 5.90
C VAL A 12 24.77 8.62 4.91
N LEU A 13 24.80 7.82 3.85
CA LEU A 13 25.81 7.97 2.80
C LEU A 13 25.71 9.33 2.11
N PHE A 14 24.50 9.81 1.84
CA PHE A 14 24.27 11.13 1.26
C PHE A 14 24.83 12.24 2.16
N TYR A 15 24.57 12.19 3.47
CA TYR A 15 25.13 13.17 4.40
C TYR A 15 26.67 13.09 4.49
N GLN A 16 27.26 11.89 4.43
CA GLN A 16 28.71 11.75 4.39
C GLN A 16 29.31 12.40 3.14
N ALA A 17 28.73 12.13 1.97
CA ALA A 17 29.16 12.75 0.72
C ALA A 17 29.01 14.28 0.77
N LEU A 18 27.88 14.77 1.28
CA LEU A 18 27.60 16.21 1.36
C LEU A 18 28.55 16.95 2.32
N MET A 19 28.97 16.31 3.42
CA MET A 19 29.98 16.89 4.33
C MET A 19 31.40 16.94 3.71
N LEU A 20 31.69 16.11 2.71
CA LEU A 20 32.95 16.16 1.97
C LEU A 20 32.95 17.26 0.90
N GLU A 21 31.79 17.52 0.28
CA GLU A 21 31.66 18.50 -0.81
C GLU A 21 31.30 19.92 -0.36
N SER A 22 30.68 20.09 0.82
CA SER A 22 30.17 21.37 1.29
C SER A 22 30.68 21.77 2.69
N PRO A 23 30.73 23.08 2.99
CA PRO A 23 31.11 23.54 4.32
C PRO A 23 30.19 22.95 5.41
N PRO A 24 30.73 22.44 6.53
CA PRO A 24 29.95 21.72 7.54
C PRO A 24 28.77 22.51 8.12
N HIS A 25 28.88 23.84 8.20
CA HIS A 25 27.84 24.70 8.78
C HIS A 25 26.56 24.75 7.93
N TRP A 26 26.66 24.71 6.60
CA TRP A 26 25.49 24.66 5.72
C TRP A 26 24.77 23.31 5.81
N VAL A 27 25.54 22.22 5.87
CA VAL A 27 25.00 20.86 5.99
C VAL A 27 24.27 20.68 7.32
N LEU A 28 24.88 21.12 8.43
CA LEU A 28 24.25 21.08 9.75
C LEU A 28 23.01 21.97 9.83
N GLY A 29 23.04 23.15 9.20
CA GLY A 29 21.86 24.03 9.11
C GLY A 29 20.68 23.36 8.40
N GLY A 30 20.95 22.72 7.25
CA GLY A 30 19.95 21.94 6.52
C GLY A 30 19.42 20.74 7.31
N PHE A 31 20.29 20.02 8.01
CA PHE A 31 19.90 18.91 8.88
C PHE A 31 18.95 19.37 9.99
N VAL A 32 19.30 20.44 10.71
CA VAL A 32 18.46 21.01 11.77
C VAL A 32 17.11 21.50 11.22
N ALA A 33 17.12 22.19 10.08
CA ALA A 33 15.89 22.63 9.42
C ALA A 33 14.99 21.45 9.01
N GLY A 34 15.59 20.37 8.49
CA GLY A 34 14.88 19.13 8.14
C GLY A 34 14.26 18.48 9.37
N VAL A 35 15.03 18.29 10.45
CA VAL A 35 14.54 17.73 11.72
C VAL A 35 13.38 18.55 12.27
N LEU A 36 13.52 19.88 12.34
CA LEU A 36 12.46 20.76 12.82
C LEU A 36 11.19 20.67 11.96
N SER A 37 11.34 20.64 10.63
CA SER A 37 10.22 20.50 9.69
C SER A 37 9.52 19.15 9.87
N THR A 38 10.26 18.06 9.99
CA THR A 38 9.70 16.72 10.23
C THR A 38 8.96 16.66 11.57
N ILE A 39 9.53 17.22 12.64
CA ILE A 39 8.87 17.31 13.95
C ILE A 39 7.57 18.12 13.84
N ALA A 40 7.60 19.26 13.15
CA ALA A 40 6.41 20.10 12.96
C ALA A 40 5.30 19.35 12.20
N ILE A 41 5.65 18.64 11.12
CA ILE A 41 4.70 17.82 10.35
C ILE A 41 4.17 16.66 11.21
N ALA A 42 5.04 15.94 11.92
CA ALA A 42 4.65 14.86 12.81
C ALA A 42 3.68 15.35 13.89
N TRP A 43 3.96 16.50 14.51
CA TRP A 43 3.07 17.11 15.49
C TRP A 43 1.73 17.52 14.88
N ALA A 44 1.73 18.12 13.69
CA ALA A 44 0.50 18.47 12.99
C ALA A 44 -0.34 17.22 12.68
N LEU A 45 0.28 16.13 12.24
CA LEU A 45 -0.39 14.84 11.99
C LEU A 45 -0.97 14.24 13.27
N LEU A 46 -0.22 14.25 14.38
CA LEU A 46 -0.71 13.75 15.68
C LEU A 46 -1.89 14.57 16.19
N LYS A 47 -1.83 15.90 16.06
CA LYS A 47 -2.89 16.82 16.46
C LYS A 47 -4.15 16.64 15.60
N LEU A 48 -3.97 16.45 14.29
CA LEU A 48 -5.08 16.15 13.37
C LEU A 48 -5.68 14.78 13.67
N GLY A 49 -4.84 13.79 13.98
CA GLY A 49 -5.21 12.42 14.38
C GLY A 49 -6.25 12.32 15.50
N GLN A 50 -6.21 13.24 16.47
CA GLN A 50 -7.15 13.26 17.60
C GLN A 50 -8.61 13.54 17.22
N ARG A 51 -8.86 14.13 16.05
CA ARG A 51 -10.22 14.40 15.54
C ARG A 51 -10.66 13.48 14.41
N LEU A 52 -9.84 12.50 14.02
CA LEU A 52 -10.21 11.61 12.94
C LEU A 52 -11.26 10.59 13.40
N PRO A 53 -12.42 10.49 12.72
CA PRO A 53 -13.34 9.38 12.93
C PRO A 53 -12.65 8.09 12.47
N VAL A 54 -12.14 7.34 13.46
CA VAL A 54 -11.32 6.13 13.29
C VAL A 54 -11.92 5.17 12.25
N ASN A 55 -13.24 5.00 12.26
CA ASN A 55 -13.94 4.14 11.30
C ASN A 55 -13.78 4.59 9.83
N ARG A 56 -13.87 5.90 9.55
CA ARG A 56 -13.72 6.42 8.18
C ARG A 56 -12.26 6.35 7.71
N PHE A 57 -11.32 6.61 8.63
CA PHE A 57 -9.89 6.51 8.34
C PHE A 57 -9.51 5.08 7.95
N PHE A 58 -9.89 4.09 8.76
CA PHE A 58 -9.62 2.68 8.47
C PHE A 58 -10.32 2.19 7.20
N ALA A 59 -11.53 2.67 6.91
CA ALA A 59 -12.20 2.34 5.67
C ALA A 59 -11.44 2.89 4.44
N ALA A 60 -10.98 4.15 4.52
CA ALA A 60 -10.22 4.78 3.43
C ALA A 60 -8.83 4.14 3.24
N THR A 61 -8.07 3.94 4.32
CA THR A 61 -6.75 3.29 4.24
C THR A 61 -6.88 1.83 3.86
N GLY A 62 -7.89 1.11 4.35
CA GLY A 62 -8.18 -0.26 3.97
C GLY A 62 -8.51 -0.39 2.49
N ALA A 63 -9.33 0.52 1.94
CA ALA A 63 -9.62 0.55 0.51
C ALA A 63 -8.36 0.85 -0.34
N LEU A 64 -7.52 1.78 0.11
CA LEU A 64 -6.25 2.08 -0.55
C LEU A 64 -5.30 0.88 -0.53
N LEU A 65 -5.18 0.20 0.61
CA LEU A 65 -4.36 -1.00 0.76
C LEU A 65 -4.88 -2.15 -0.09
N MET A 66 -6.19 -2.34 -0.19
CA MET A 66 -6.82 -3.33 -1.05
C MET A 66 -6.49 -3.07 -2.52
N LEU A 67 -6.61 -1.82 -2.97
CA LEU A 67 -6.24 -1.40 -4.31
C LEU A 67 -4.75 -1.67 -4.58
N LEU A 68 -3.87 -1.29 -3.65
CA LEU A 68 -2.44 -1.49 -3.79
C LEU A 68 -2.06 -2.98 -3.84
N ALA A 69 -2.71 -3.81 -3.02
CA ALA A 69 -2.51 -5.26 -3.03
C ALA A 69 -2.88 -5.87 -4.39
N LEU A 70 -3.96 -5.40 -5.03
CA LEU A 70 -4.35 -5.85 -6.36
C LEU A 70 -3.30 -5.50 -7.41
N ILE A 71 -2.83 -4.25 -7.41
CA ILE A 71 -1.81 -3.75 -8.33
C ILE A 71 -0.50 -4.53 -8.15
N PHE A 72 -0.03 -4.66 -6.92
CA PHE A 72 1.22 -5.36 -6.61
C PHE A 72 1.18 -6.85 -6.90
N THR A 73 0.02 -7.49 -6.77
CA THR A 73 -0.14 -8.90 -7.17
C THR A 73 0.11 -9.08 -8.67
N GLY A 74 -0.45 -8.18 -9.49
CA GLY A 74 -0.22 -8.18 -10.94
C GLY A 74 1.24 -7.97 -11.32
N PHE A 75 1.89 -6.94 -10.73
CA PHE A 75 3.32 -6.69 -10.93
C PHE A 75 4.21 -7.82 -10.41
N GLY A 76 3.86 -8.42 -9.28
CA GLY A 76 4.60 -9.54 -8.70
C GLY A 76 4.60 -10.77 -9.61
N ILE A 77 3.44 -11.12 -10.17
CA ILE A 77 3.33 -12.25 -11.11
C ILE A 77 4.09 -11.95 -12.39
N ARG A 78 3.97 -10.73 -12.92
CA ARG A 78 4.76 -10.32 -14.09
C ARG A 78 6.26 -10.40 -13.83
N ALA A 79 6.72 -10.01 -12.64
CA ALA A 79 8.13 -10.11 -12.26
C ALA A 79 8.61 -11.58 -12.25
N LEU A 80 7.78 -12.49 -11.74
CA LEU A 80 8.07 -13.93 -11.75
C LEU A 80 8.07 -14.52 -13.17
N GLN A 81 7.18 -14.05 -14.04
CA GLN A 81 7.17 -14.41 -15.46
C GLN A 81 8.42 -13.91 -16.18
N THR A 82 8.86 -12.68 -15.93
CA THR A 82 10.10 -12.14 -16.51
C THR A 82 11.37 -12.83 -16.00
N ALA A 83 11.31 -13.38 -14.78
CA ALA A 83 12.38 -14.19 -14.21
C ALA A 83 12.34 -15.67 -14.66
N GLY A 84 11.35 -16.07 -15.47
CA GLY A 84 11.21 -17.43 -15.98
C GLY A 84 10.71 -18.46 -14.97
N LEU A 85 10.23 -18.03 -13.79
CA LEU A 85 9.74 -18.91 -12.73
C LEU A 85 8.29 -19.38 -12.95
N ILE A 86 7.50 -18.60 -13.69
CA ILE A 86 6.08 -18.89 -13.97
C ILE A 86 5.86 -18.74 -15.47
N SER A 87 5.07 -19.65 -16.05
CA SER A 87 4.64 -19.55 -17.45
C SER A 87 3.78 -18.29 -17.68
N ALA A 88 3.86 -17.74 -18.88
CA ALA A 88 3.01 -16.62 -19.30
C ALA A 88 2.11 -17.12 -20.42
N THR A 89 0.89 -17.52 -20.07
CA THR A 89 -0.12 -17.93 -21.05
C THR A 89 -0.98 -16.71 -21.42
N PRO A 90 -0.80 -16.13 -22.62
CA PRO A 90 -1.53 -14.94 -23.02
C PRO A 90 -3.01 -15.23 -23.22
N VAL A 91 -3.88 -14.30 -22.86
CA VAL A 91 -5.33 -14.41 -23.07
C VAL A 91 -5.70 -13.82 -24.43
N PRO A 92 -6.21 -14.62 -25.39
CA PRO A 92 -6.61 -14.09 -26.69
C PRO A 92 -7.81 -13.15 -26.54
N GLY A 93 -7.69 -11.93 -27.10
CA GLY A 93 -8.77 -10.94 -27.15
C GLY A 93 -8.87 -9.98 -25.96
N PHE A 94 -7.94 -10.03 -25.00
CA PHE A 94 -7.90 -9.04 -23.91
C PHE A 94 -7.33 -7.70 -24.41
N PRO A 95 -7.92 -6.54 -24.05
CA PRO A 95 -7.45 -5.24 -24.52
C PRO A 95 -6.05 -4.91 -23.98
N GLU A 96 -5.07 -4.85 -24.88
CA GLU A 96 -3.72 -4.38 -24.58
C GLU A 96 -3.70 -2.85 -24.49
N SER A 97 -4.17 -2.32 -23.36
CA SER A 97 -4.02 -0.89 -23.08
C SER A 97 -2.83 -0.64 -22.14
N PRO A 98 -1.93 0.30 -22.47
CA PRO A 98 -0.84 0.69 -21.57
C PRO A 98 -1.33 1.21 -20.21
N PHE A 99 -2.53 1.80 -20.18
CA PHE A 99 -3.15 2.32 -18.97
C PHE A 99 -3.46 1.20 -17.95
N LEU A 100 -4.12 0.12 -18.38
CA LEU A 100 -4.45 -1.00 -17.48
C LEU A 100 -3.18 -1.68 -16.93
N GLN A 101 -2.14 -1.80 -17.76
CA GLN A 101 -0.90 -2.46 -17.39
C GLN A 101 -0.08 -1.62 -16.40
N LEU A 102 0.07 -0.31 -16.65
CA LEU A 102 0.93 0.55 -15.84
C LEU A 102 0.27 0.96 -14.52
N TYR A 103 -1.03 1.28 -14.53
CA TYR A 103 -1.70 1.81 -13.34
C TYR A 103 -2.39 0.73 -12.52
N LEU A 104 -2.95 -0.30 -13.16
CA LEU A 104 -3.75 -1.31 -12.48
C LEU A 104 -3.00 -2.65 -12.33
N GLY A 105 -1.83 -2.79 -12.94
CA GLY A 105 -1.04 -4.02 -12.95
C GLY A 105 -1.75 -5.17 -13.68
N LEU A 106 -2.70 -4.86 -14.56
CA LEU A 106 -3.50 -5.85 -15.29
C LEU A 106 -2.74 -6.28 -16.55
N PHE A 107 -2.11 -7.44 -16.47
CA PHE A 107 -1.41 -8.03 -17.60
C PHE A 107 -2.31 -9.03 -18.34
N PRO A 108 -2.22 -9.13 -19.67
CA PRO A 108 -3.05 -10.04 -20.47
C PRO A 108 -2.58 -11.50 -20.36
N THR A 109 -2.34 -12.00 -19.14
CA THR A 109 -1.92 -13.39 -18.86
C THR A 109 -2.89 -14.07 -17.90
N TRP A 110 -3.21 -15.34 -18.13
CA TRP A 110 -4.16 -16.07 -17.29
C TRP A 110 -3.71 -16.14 -15.83
N GLU A 111 -2.41 -16.30 -15.59
CA GLU A 111 -1.85 -16.43 -14.25
C GLU A 111 -2.04 -15.14 -13.44
N SER A 112 -1.83 -13.97 -14.05
CA SER A 112 -2.00 -12.68 -13.37
C SER A 112 -3.48 -12.36 -13.12
N LEU A 113 -4.33 -12.59 -14.13
CA LEU A 113 -5.77 -12.36 -14.03
C LEU A 113 -6.43 -13.27 -12.99
N LEU A 114 -6.08 -14.56 -12.97
CA LEU A 114 -6.61 -15.51 -11.99
C LEU A 114 -6.18 -15.17 -10.57
N ALA A 115 -4.93 -14.76 -10.37
CA ALA A 115 -4.47 -14.37 -9.05
C ALA A 115 -5.12 -13.08 -8.55
N GLN A 116 -5.27 -12.07 -9.41
CA GLN A 116 -6.01 -10.85 -9.07
C GLN A 116 -7.49 -11.14 -8.81
N ALA A 117 -8.11 -12.04 -9.60
CA ALA A 117 -9.49 -12.48 -9.38
C ALA A 117 -9.66 -13.24 -8.05
N ALA A 118 -8.73 -14.14 -7.72
CA ALA A 118 -8.73 -14.86 -6.45
C ALA A 118 -8.59 -13.90 -5.25
N LEU A 119 -7.69 -12.92 -5.35
CA LEU A 119 -7.51 -11.88 -4.34
C LEU A 119 -8.81 -11.06 -4.16
N MET A 120 -9.42 -10.62 -5.27
CA MET A 120 -10.71 -9.91 -5.23
C MET A 120 -11.83 -10.76 -4.60
N LEU A 121 -11.90 -12.05 -4.93
CA LEU A 121 -12.85 -12.97 -4.31
C LEU A 121 -12.64 -13.08 -2.80
N LEU A 122 -11.40 -13.20 -2.34
CA LEU A 122 -11.09 -13.23 -0.90
C LEU A 122 -11.54 -11.95 -0.20
N PHE A 123 -11.32 -10.79 -0.82
CA PHE A 123 -11.80 -9.51 -0.29
C PHE A 123 -13.32 -9.42 -0.21
N VAL A 124 -14.03 -9.80 -1.27
CA VAL A 124 -15.50 -9.79 -1.31
C VAL A 124 -16.07 -10.77 -0.28
N CYS A 125 -15.55 -11.99 -0.20
CA CYS A 125 -15.96 -12.99 0.78
C CYS A 125 -15.71 -12.50 2.22
N GLY A 126 -14.54 -11.91 2.49
CA GLY A 126 -14.23 -11.34 3.80
C GLY A 126 -15.18 -10.21 4.18
N TRP A 127 -15.46 -9.31 3.23
CA TRP A 127 -16.41 -8.21 3.43
C TRP A 127 -17.82 -8.71 3.72
N LEU A 128 -18.32 -9.67 2.93
CA LEU A 128 -19.63 -10.30 3.14
C LEU A 128 -19.72 -10.99 4.50
N ALA A 129 -18.69 -11.76 4.90
CA ALA A 129 -18.66 -12.45 6.19
C ALA A 129 -18.73 -11.46 7.38
N ILE A 130 -17.98 -10.36 7.31
CA ILE A 130 -18.01 -9.30 8.33
C ILE A 130 -19.42 -8.70 8.42
N HIS A 131 -20.01 -8.32 7.28
CA HIS A 131 -21.35 -7.73 7.25
C HIS A 131 -22.44 -8.71 7.71
N TRP A 132 -22.30 -10.00 7.42
CA TRP A 132 -23.25 -11.02 7.86
C TRP A 132 -23.16 -11.27 9.37
N SER A 133 -21.95 -11.27 9.94
CA SER A 133 -21.73 -11.41 11.39
C SER A 133 -22.26 -10.22 12.20
N ALA A 134 -22.16 -9.00 11.65
CA ALA A 134 -22.69 -7.79 12.27
C ALA A 134 -24.23 -7.82 12.37
N ARG A 135 -24.91 -8.35 11.34
CA ARG A 135 -26.38 -8.53 11.35
C ARG A 135 -26.83 -9.55 12.41
N LYS A 136 -26.08 -10.65 12.58
CA LYS A 136 -26.42 -11.69 13.57
C LYS A 136 -26.37 -11.15 15.00
N LYS A 137 -25.33 -10.39 15.35
CA LYS A 137 -25.20 -9.77 16.70
C LYS A 137 -26.34 -8.80 17.01
N ALA A 138 -26.78 -8.01 16.03
CA ALA A 138 -27.93 -7.12 16.21
C ALA A 138 -29.23 -7.90 16.46
N ASN A 139 -29.42 -9.02 15.75
CA ASN A 139 -30.63 -9.83 15.88
C ASN A 139 -30.69 -10.62 17.19
N THR A 140 -29.55 -11.07 17.73
CA THR A 140 -29.50 -11.75 19.04
C THR A 140 -29.74 -10.79 20.20
N LEU A 141 -29.22 -9.56 20.14
CA LEU A 141 -29.46 -8.55 21.19
C LEU A 141 -30.93 -8.09 21.21
N ALA A 142 -31.59 -8.03 20.05
CA ALA A 142 -33.03 -7.76 19.99
C ALA A 142 -33.88 -8.91 20.58
N ALA A 143 -33.38 -10.15 20.54
CA ALA A 143 -34.07 -11.32 21.05
C ALA A 143 -33.92 -11.51 22.58
N GLU A 144 -32.87 -10.99 23.20
CA GLU A 144 -32.69 -11.05 24.67
C GLU A 144 -33.43 -9.93 25.43
N VAL A 145 -33.90 -8.89 24.73
CA VAL A 145 -34.56 -7.71 25.34
C VAL A 145 -36.10 -7.80 25.32
N CYS A 146 -36.67 -8.77 24.60
CA CYS A 146 -38.11 -9.09 24.60
C CYS A 146 -38.40 -10.28 25.52
#